data_AF-A0A259CC90-F1
#
_entry.id   AF-A0A259CC90-F1
#
_cell.length_a   1.000
_cell.length_b   1.000
_cell.length_c   1.000
_cell.angle_alpha   90.00
_cell.angle_beta   90.00
_cell.angle_gamma   90.00
#
_symmetry.space_group_name_H-M   'P 1'
#
loop_
_entity.id
_entity.type
_entity.pdbx_description
1 polymer ?
#
loop_
_entity_poly.entity_id
_entity_poly.type
_entity_poly.pdbx_seq_one_letter_code
_entity_poly.pdbx_strand_id
1 'polypeptide(L)'
;MPLFLRALPLSFLTLWHYVFWLPLVLIICIPFLLLALIPFVGIVVATAIATFISFAGFRSALAACGKDNEPSFGKLIGSSLSLSVINILISILFIMISIGVGMGLAYIDVTPDFTAPGLEDFPIETGYASLIYLLLSSLYYCAMAVPMVALAAAATPGGRNPGPFYGFGSGLFSILVAWGVWIAGLFFLGFFASFLDGVTFGMQTAVTNMFGVPLEEEITIDWWFLALAVAYMLWGTCWFCTTAVLAWDRTVHRWAKVPSEIVPIERISTDDLRALREARMPGRNQ
;
A
#
# COMPACT_ATOMS: atom_id res chain seq x y z
N MET A 1 5.83 24.67 3.16
CA MET A 1 4.71 23.95 3.80
C MET A 1 4.92 22.44 3.68
N PRO A 2 4.80 21.69 4.79
CA PRO A 2 4.89 20.23 4.82
C PRO A 2 3.93 19.56 3.83
N LEU A 3 4.30 18.39 3.29
CA LEU A 3 3.49 17.66 2.31
C LEU A 3 2.14 17.24 2.88
N PHE A 4 2.13 16.71 4.10
CA PHE A 4 0.90 16.24 4.74
C PHE A 4 -0.13 17.36 4.96
N LEU A 5 0.30 18.59 5.28
CA LEU A 5 -0.61 19.73 5.41
C LEU A 5 -1.17 20.19 4.06
N ARG A 6 -0.39 20.10 2.98
CA ARG A 6 -0.88 20.39 1.62
C ARG A 6 -1.84 19.31 1.12
N ALA A 7 -1.69 18.08 1.58
CA ALA A 7 -2.53 16.95 1.19
C ALA A 7 -3.93 16.98 1.83
N LEU A 8 -4.14 17.71 2.94
CA LEU A 8 -5.43 17.79 3.62
C LEU A 8 -6.59 18.31 2.75
N PRO A 9 -6.50 19.49 2.10
CA PRO A 9 -7.60 19.96 1.24
C PRO A 9 -7.83 19.03 0.03
N LEU A 10 -6.75 18.45 -0.49
CA LEU A 10 -6.80 17.50 -1.60
C LEU A 10 -7.40 16.15 -1.20
N SER A 11 -7.28 15.71 0.07
CA SER A 11 -7.83 14.44 0.53
C SER A 11 -9.36 14.44 0.52
N PHE A 12 -10.00 15.60 0.70
CA PHE A 12 -11.45 15.73 0.54
C PHE A 12 -11.89 15.65 -0.92
N LEU A 13 -11.07 16.14 -1.86
CA LEU A 13 -11.35 16.02 -3.30
C LEU A 13 -11.16 14.58 -3.79
N THR A 14 -10.17 13.86 -3.27
CA THR A 14 -9.97 12.44 -3.59
C THR A 14 -11.03 11.55 -2.98
N LEU A 15 -11.59 11.93 -1.83
CA LEU A 15 -12.65 11.18 -1.16
C LEU A 15 -13.85 10.96 -2.09
N TRP A 16 -14.26 11.96 -2.86
CA TRP A 16 -15.38 11.81 -3.80
C TRP A 16 -15.11 10.76 -4.87
N HIS A 17 -13.88 10.69 -5.39
CA HIS A 17 -13.47 9.68 -6.36
C HIS A 17 -13.42 8.29 -5.70
N TYR A 18 -12.88 8.19 -4.50
CA TYR A 18 -12.71 6.93 -3.78
C TYR A 18 -14.05 6.30 -3.35
N VAL A 19 -15.02 7.12 -2.94
CA VAL A 19 -16.37 6.68 -2.54
C VAL A 19 -17.12 5.97 -3.67
N PHE A 20 -16.90 6.32 -4.95
CA PHE A 20 -17.50 5.60 -6.08
C PHE A 20 -16.77 4.30 -6.43
N TRP A 21 -15.47 4.22 -6.16
CA TRP A 21 -14.69 3.01 -6.42
C TRP A 21 -14.82 1.96 -5.31
N LEU A 22 -15.07 2.39 -4.06
CA LEU A 22 -15.15 1.52 -2.90
C LEU A 22 -16.21 0.41 -3.00
N PRO A 23 -17.46 0.65 -3.46
CA PRO A 23 -18.48 -0.38 -3.55
C PRO A 23 -18.11 -1.44 -4.59
N LEU A 24 -17.52 -1.02 -5.71
CA LEU A 24 -17.09 -1.93 -6.77
C LEU A 24 -15.92 -2.80 -6.31
N VAL A 25 -14.98 -2.21 -5.56
CA VAL A 25 -13.90 -2.92 -4.88
C VAL A 25 -14.47 -3.91 -3.85
N LEU A 26 -15.38 -3.48 -2.98
CA LEU A 26 -16.02 -4.33 -1.96
C LEU A 26 -16.73 -5.53 -2.58
N ILE A 27 -17.50 -5.33 -3.65
CA ILE A 27 -18.19 -6.40 -4.37
C ILE A 27 -17.20 -7.42 -4.94
N ILE A 28 -16.07 -6.96 -5.48
CA ILE A 28 -15.01 -7.84 -5.98
C ILE A 28 -14.34 -8.59 -4.82
N CYS A 29 -14.22 -7.98 -3.63
CA CYS A 29 -13.58 -8.57 -2.45
C CYS A 29 -14.42 -9.64 -1.73
N ILE A 30 -15.75 -9.59 -1.80
CA ILE A 30 -16.66 -10.55 -1.14
C ILE A 30 -16.36 -12.03 -1.51
N PRO A 31 -16.24 -12.45 -2.78
CA PRO A 31 -15.93 -13.85 -3.12
C PRO A 31 -14.53 -14.27 -2.66
N PHE A 32 -13.62 -13.32 -2.51
CA PHE A 32 -12.25 -13.56 -2.05
C PHE A 32 -12.13 -13.67 -0.52
N LEU A 33 -12.98 -12.97 0.22
CA LEU A 33 -13.16 -13.16 1.67
C LEU A 33 -13.60 -14.59 2.01
N LEU A 34 -14.42 -15.22 1.16
CA LEU A 34 -14.80 -16.63 1.31
C LEU A 34 -13.63 -17.59 1.04
N LEU A 35 -12.73 -17.25 0.11
CA LEU A 35 -11.50 -18.00 -0.15
C LEU A 35 -10.44 -17.80 0.95
N ALA A 36 -10.57 -16.77 1.79
CA ALA A 36 -9.67 -16.52 2.91
C ALA A 36 -9.76 -17.58 4.03
N LEU A 37 -10.79 -18.44 4.00
CA LEU A 37 -10.93 -19.61 4.86
C LEU A 37 -9.88 -20.70 4.57
N ILE A 38 -9.19 -20.65 3.43
CA ILE A 38 -8.06 -21.54 3.12
C ILE A 38 -6.75 -20.80 3.44
N PRO A 39 -5.96 -21.22 4.45
CA PRO A 39 -4.89 -20.39 5.04
C PRO A 39 -3.89 -19.79 4.05
N PHE A 40 -3.44 -20.56 3.06
CA PHE A 40 -2.44 -20.12 2.09
C PHE A 40 -3.04 -19.32 0.92
N VAL A 41 -4.23 -19.70 0.46
CA VAL A 41 -4.93 -18.97 -0.61
C VAL A 41 -5.42 -17.63 -0.08
N GLY A 42 -5.86 -17.58 1.17
CA GLY A 42 -6.31 -16.38 1.85
C GLY A 42 -5.26 -15.29 1.96
N ILE A 43 -4.02 -15.64 2.32
CA ILE A 43 -2.92 -14.65 2.41
C ILE A 43 -2.61 -14.04 1.05
N VAL A 44 -2.53 -14.87 0.01
CA VAL A 44 -2.25 -14.41 -1.36
C VAL A 44 -3.35 -13.48 -1.86
N VAL A 45 -4.59 -13.89 -1.66
CA VAL A 45 -5.79 -13.16 -2.09
C VAL A 45 -5.94 -11.84 -1.32
N ALA A 46 -5.79 -11.85 0.00
CA ALA A 46 -5.87 -10.65 0.83
C ALA A 46 -4.79 -9.62 0.46
N THR A 47 -3.56 -10.08 0.20
CA THR A 47 -2.46 -9.20 -0.22
C THR A 47 -2.68 -8.63 -1.61
N ALA A 48 -3.20 -9.44 -2.55
CA ALA A 48 -3.56 -8.99 -3.88
C ALA A 48 -4.64 -7.91 -3.87
N ILE A 49 -5.67 -8.11 -3.04
CA ILE A 49 -6.74 -7.14 -2.83
C ILE A 49 -6.18 -5.85 -2.21
N ALA A 50 -5.45 -5.93 -1.10
CA ALA A 50 -4.90 -4.76 -0.43
C ALA A 50 -4.02 -3.92 -1.37
N THR A 51 -3.20 -4.59 -2.18
CA THR A 51 -2.35 -3.94 -3.18
C THR A 51 -3.18 -3.27 -4.27
N PHE A 52 -4.21 -3.95 -4.80
CA PHE A 52 -5.09 -3.39 -5.82
C PHE A 52 -5.86 -2.15 -5.33
N ILE A 53 -6.39 -2.21 -4.10
CA ILE A 53 -7.09 -1.10 -3.44
C ILE A 53 -6.16 0.11 -3.30
N SER A 54 -4.91 -0.13 -2.90
CA SER A 54 -3.89 0.91 -2.79
C SER A 54 -3.63 1.59 -4.14
N PHE A 55 -3.53 0.82 -5.22
CA PHE A 55 -3.39 1.33 -6.59
C PHE A 55 -4.58 2.19 -7.03
N ALA A 56 -5.81 1.74 -6.75
CA ALA A 56 -7.02 2.52 -7.03
C ALA A 56 -7.05 3.85 -6.23
N GLY A 57 -6.62 3.81 -4.97
CA GLY A 57 -6.45 5.00 -4.12
C GLY A 57 -5.44 5.98 -4.69
N PHE A 58 -4.26 5.51 -5.09
CA PHE A 58 -3.25 6.36 -5.74
C PHE A 58 -3.74 6.93 -7.07
N ARG A 59 -4.52 6.18 -7.86
CA ARG A 59 -5.12 6.71 -9.10
C ARG A 59 -6.12 7.82 -8.84
N SER A 60 -6.98 7.65 -7.85
CA SER A 60 -7.93 8.68 -7.41
C SER A 60 -7.19 9.94 -6.95
N ALA A 61 -6.06 9.76 -6.24
CA ALA A 61 -5.19 10.84 -5.80
C ALA A 61 -4.44 11.56 -6.94
N LEU A 62 -4.01 10.84 -7.96
CA LEU A 62 -3.41 11.43 -9.17
C LEU A 62 -4.43 12.29 -9.91
N ALA A 63 -5.68 11.83 -10.01
CA ALA A 63 -6.75 12.58 -10.66
C ALA A 63 -7.07 13.89 -9.93
N ALA A 64 -7.25 13.84 -8.61
CA ALA A 64 -7.47 15.06 -7.82
C ALA A 64 -6.28 16.04 -7.85
N CYS A 65 -5.06 15.55 -8.10
CA CYS A 65 -3.88 16.38 -8.31
C CYS A 65 -3.73 16.91 -9.75
N GLY A 66 -4.69 16.64 -10.65
CA GLY A 66 -4.66 17.07 -12.05
C GLY A 66 -3.60 16.37 -12.90
N LYS A 67 -3.20 15.14 -12.53
CA LYS A 67 -2.22 14.32 -13.26
C LYS A 67 -2.92 13.23 -14.09
N ASP A 68 -4.07 13.57 -14.66
CA ASP A 68 -4.97 12.64 -15.34
C ASP A 68 -4.35 11.95 -16.55
N ASN A 69 -4.46 10.63 -16.57
CA ASN A 69 -4.22 9.79 -17.74
C ASN A 69 -5.11 8.55 -17.63
N GLU A 70 -5.74 8.13 -18.73
CA GLU A 70 -6.63 6.97 -18.74
C GLU A 70 -5.92 5.69 -18.23
N PRO A 71 -6.50 4.97 -17.23
CA PRO A 71 -5.93 3.74 -16.74
C PRO A 71 -6.05 2.60 -17.73
N SER A 72 -4.91 1.98 -18.03
CA SER A 72 -4.90 0.66 -18.63
C SER A 72 -5.11 -0.37 -17.52
N PHE A 73 -6.34 -0.91 -17.44
CA PHE A 73 -6.74 -1.87 -16.40
C PHE A 73 -5.81 -3.10 -16.36
N GLY A 74 -5.41 -3.62 -17.52
CA GLY A 74 -4.48 -4.76 -17.60
C GLY A 74 -3.09 -4.46 -17.01
N LYS A 75 -2.53 -3.26 -17.27
CA LYS A 75 -1.24 -2.84 -16.67
C LYS A 75 -1.37 -2.62 -15.16
N LEU A 76 -2.52 -2.12 -14.71
CA LEU A 76 -2.81 -1.91 -13.29
C LEU A 76 -2.86 -3.25 -12.54
N ILE A 77 -3.59 -4.24 -13.08
CA ILE A 77 -3.63 -5.61 -12.53
C ILE A 77 -2.23 -6.22 -12.51
N GLY A 78 -1.50 -6.17 -13.63
CA GLY A 78 -0.16 -6.74 -13.71
C GLY A 78 0.82 -6.12 -12.70
N SER A 79 0.75 -4.80 -12.50
CA SER A 79 1.57 -4.08 -11.51
C SER A 79 1.15 -4.39 -10.07
N SER A 80 -0.16 -4.58 -9.84
CA SER A 80 -0.68 -4.98 -8.54
C SER A 80 -0.21 -6.40 -8.17
N LEU A 81 -0.30 -7.35 -9.10
CA LEU A 81 0.14 -8.73 -8.88
C LEU A 81 1.64 -8.82 -8.60
N SER A 82 2.47 -8.11 -9.36
CA SER A 82 3.93 -8.13 -9.15
C SER A 82 4.33 -7.56 -7.80
N LEU A 83 3.73 -6.44 -7.38
CA LEU A 83 3.95 -5.88 -6.05
C LEU A 83 3.39 -6.77 -4.93
N SER A 84 2.29 -7.46 -5.17
CA SER A 84 1.71 -8.39 -4.18
C SER A 84 2.70 -9.50 -3.84
N VAL A 85 3.40 -10.06 -4.84
CA VAL A 85 4.47 -11.06 -4.61
C VAL A 85 5.60 -10.47 -3.78
N ILE A 86 6.05 -9.25 -4.08
CA ILE A 86 7.10 -8.57 -3.31
C ILE A 86 6.64 -8.36 -1.86
N ASN A 87 5.40 -7.88 -1.66
CA ASN A 87 4.82 -7.64 -0.35
C ASN A 87 4.72 -8.92 0.48
N ILE A 88 4.35 -10.05 -0.12
CA ILE A 88 4.29 -11.36 0.56
C ILE A 88 5.69 -11.77 1.05
N LEU A 89 6.69 -11.72 0.16
CA LEU A 89 8.06 -12.12 0.51
C LEU A 89 8.64 -11.26 1.62
N ILE A 90 8.42 -9.94 1.56
CA ILE A 90 8.89 -9.00 2.59
C ILE A 90 8.12 -9.18 3.89
N SER A 91 6.82 -9.45 3.84
CA SER A 91 6.02 -9.74 5.04
C SER A 91 6.51 -11.01 5.74
N ILE A 92 6.81 -12.08 5.01
CA ILE A 92 7.40 -13.30 5.57
C ILE A 92 8.75 -12.99 6.23
N LEU A 93 9.61 -12.22 5.55
CA LEU A 93 10.90 -11.79 6.11
C LEU A 93 10.72 -11.00 7.41
N PHE A 94 9.78 -10.05 7.45
CA PHE A 94 9.51 -9.26 8.65
C PHE A 94 8.93 -10.11 9.78
N ILE A 95 8.07 -11.09 9.49
CA ILE A 95 7.59 -12.04 10.50
C ILE A 95 8.77 -12.79 11.11
N MET A 96 9.67 -13.33 10.29
CA MET A 96 10.85 -14.06 10.76
C MET A 96 11.77 -13.18 11.63
N ILE A 97 12.03 -11.94 11.19
CA ILE A 97 12.82 -10.96 11.97
C ILE A 97 12.13 -10.65 13.29
N SER A 98 10.82 -10.42 13.26
CA SER A 98 10.06 -10.00 14.44
C SER A 98 9.97 -11.10 15.48
N ILE A 99 9.80 -12.36 15.06
CA ILE A 99 9.86 -13.53 15.94
C ILE A 99 11.27 -13.63 16.56
N GLY A 100 12.32 -13.53 15.75
CA GLY A 100 13.70 -13.62 16.25
C GLY A 100 14.06 -12.54 17.27
N VAL A 101 13.66 -11.28 17.00
CA VAL A 101 13.89 -10.17 17.93
C VAL A 101 12.98 -10.28 19.15
N GLY A 102 11.71 -10.65 18.99
CA GLY A 102 10.76 -10.85 20.09
C GLY A 102 11.24 -11.91 21.07
N MET A 103 11.71 -13.07 20.56
CA MET A 103 12.33 -14.12 21.38
C MET A 103 13.61 -13.63 22.06
N GLY A 104 14.45 -12.85 21.37
CA GLY A 104 15.66 -12.28 21.94
C GLY A 104 15.39 -11.28 23.07
N LEU A 105 14.33 -10.47 22.95
CA LEU A 105 13.90 -9.52 23.99
C LEU A 105 13.27 -10.23 25.19
N ALA A 106 12.48 -11.27 24.95
CA ALA A 106 11.93 -12.11 26.00
C ALA A 106 13.03 -12.82 26.80
N TYR A 107 14.08 -13.29 26.12
CA TYR A 107 15.22 -13.97 26.75
C TYR A 107 16.00 -13.07 27.73
N ILE A 108 15.95 -11.75 27.57
CA ILE A 108 16.65 -10.78 28.44
C ILE A 108 15.71 -10.12 29.47
N ASP A 109 14.54 -10.71 29.72
CA ASP A 109 13.51 -10.24 30.68
C ASP A 109 13.07 -8.78 30.48
N VAL A 110 13.13 -8.29 29.23
CA VAL A 110 12.53 -7.00 28.89
C VAL A 110 11.03 -7.23 28.79
N THR A 111 10.26 -6.71 29.75
CA THR A 111 8.80 -6.84 29.82
C THR A 111 8.14 -5.52 29.39
N PRO A 112 7.09 -5.56 28.55
CA PRO A 112 6.41 -4.35 28.11
C PRO A 112 5.32 -4.07 29.13
N ASP A 113 5.43 -2.98 29.88
CA ASP A 113 4.36 -2.45 30.74
C ASP A 113 3.21 -1.85 29.91
N PHE A 114 2.82 -2.50 28.80
CA PHE A 114 1.83 -1.98 27.87
C PHE A 114 0.49 -2.69 28.05
N THR A 115 -0.22 -2.33 29.11
CA THR A 115 -1.64 -2.69 29.29
C THR A 115 -2.51 -1.74 28.46
N ALA A 116 -2.66 -2.04 27.17
CA ALA A 116 -3.70 -1.44 26.35
C ALA A 116 -5.02 -2.22 26.54
N PRO A 117 -6.18 -1.53 26.61
CA PRO A 117 -7.48 -2.21 26.72
C PRO A 117 -7.65 -3.21 25.57
N GLY A 118 -7.93 -4.48 25.89
CA GLY A 118 -8.10 -5.57 24.91
C GLY A 118 -6.83 -6.36 24.54
N LEU A 119 -5.68 -6.07 25.16
CA LEU A 119 -4.41 -6.79 24.95
C LEU A 119 -3.88 -7.46 26.24
N GLU A 120 -4.69 -7.50 27.29
CA GLU A 120 -4.28 -7.95 28.65
C GLU A 120 -3.86 -9.43 28.70
N ASP A 121 -4.40 -10.27 27.83
CA ASP A 121 -4.10 -11.71 27.75
C ASP A 121 -3.11 -12.08 26.64
N PHE A 122 -2.50 -11.10 25.95
CA PHE A 122 -1.56 -11.41 24.87
C PHE A 122 -0.20 -11.86 25.44
N PRO A 123 0.34 -13.03 25.03
CA PRO A 123 1.65 -13.47 25.48
C PRO A 123 2.71 -12.42 25.20
N ILE A 124 3.49 -12.03 26.21
CA ILE A 124 4.50 -10.95 26.13
C ILE A 124 5.44 -11.12 24.92
N GLU A 125 5.87 -12.36 24.64
CA GLU A 125 6.73 -12.71 23.50
C GLU A 125 6.06 -12.42 22.16
N THR A 126 4.77 -12.73 22.05
CA THR A 126 3.96 -12.43 20.85
C THR A 126 3.64 -10.94 20.73
N GLY A 127 3.57 -10.22 21.85
CA GLY A 127 3.40 -8.77 21.89
C GLY A 127 4.56 -8.02 21.24
N TYR A 128 5.81 -8.32 21.63
CA TYR A 128 6.99 -7.70 21.00
C TYR A 128 7.13 -8.02 19.52
N ALA A 129 6.95 -9.30 19.16
CA ALA A 129 6.99 -9.71 17.76
C ALA A 129 5.92 -8.96 16.94
N SER A 130 4.72 -8.80 17.48
CA SER A 130 3.63 -8.07 16.80
C SER A 130 3.93 -6.58 16.64
N LEU A 131 4.49 -5.93 17.67
CA LEU A 131 4.88 -4.52 17.61
C LEU A 131 6.00 -4.28 16.61
N ILE A 132 7.01 -5.14 16.59
CA ILE A 132 8.14 -5.04 15.65
C ILE A 132 7.64 -5.29 14.22
N TYR A 133 6.78 -6.29 14.02
CA TYR A 133 6.19 -6.56 12.72
C TYR A 133 5.38 -5.38 12.22
N LEU A 134 4.55 -4.78 13.09
CA LEU A 134 3.74 -3.60 12.76
C LEU A 134 4.64 -2.40 12.40
N LEU A 135 5.71 -2.18 13.14
CA LEU A 135 6.67 -1.10 12.89
C LEU A 135 7.38 -1.28 11.53
N LEU A 136 7.96 -2.46 11.29
CA LEU A 136 8.67 -2.78 10.05
C LEU A 136 7.73 -2.68 8.84
N SER A 137 6.53 -3.24 8.97
CA SER A 137 5.51 -3.19 7.92
C SER A 137 5.07 -1.76 7.64
N SER A 138 4.81 -0.95 8.69
CA SER A 138 4.43 0.46 8.53
C SER A 138 5.52 1.27 7.81
N LEU A 139 6.78 1.10 8.21
CA LEU A 139 7.92 1.76 7.57
C LEU A 139 8.05 1.36 6.10
N TYR A 140 7.93 0.07 5.82
CA TYR A 140 7.99 -0.47 4.46
C TYR A 140 6.86 0.07 3.58
N TYR A 141 5.61 0.01 4.03
CA TYR A 141 4.47 0.54 3.27
C TYR A 141 4.60 2.05 3.02
N CYS A 142 5.05 2.81 4.02
CA CYS A 142 5.30 4.24 3.84
C CYS A 142 6.45 4.50 2.85
N ALA A 143 7.49 3.67 2.84
CA ALA A 143 8.61 3.78 1.89
C ALA A 143 8.22 3.36 0.47
N MET A 144 7.32 2.38 0.32
CA MET A 144 6.80 1.88 -0.95
C MET A 144 5.68 2.75 -1.54
N ALA A 145 5.08 3.64 -0.77
CA ALA A 145 3.98 4.48 -1.24
C ALA A 145 4.34 5.29 -2.50
N VAL A 146 5.54 5.89 -2.57
CA VAL A 146 5.99 6.62 -3.78
C VAL A 146 6.23 5.70 -4.99
N PRO A 147 6.96 4.56 -4.86
CA PRO A 147 7.03 3.56 -5.91
C PRO A 147 5.66 3.10 -6.42
N MET A 148 4.71 2.84 -5.52
CA MET A 148 3.35 2.43 -5.88
C MET A 148 2.61 3.52 -6.66
N VAL A 149 2.74 4.79 -6.26
CA VAL A 149 2.21 5.93 -7.03
C VAL A 149 2.85 6.00 -8.41
N ALA A 150 4.17 5.83 -8.52
CA ALA A 150 4.88 5.89 -9.79
C ALA A 150 4.42 4.80 -10.76
N LEU A 151 4.21 3.57 -10.25
CA LEU A 151 3.64 2.47 -11.01
C LEU A 151 2.16 2.74 -11.38
N ALA A 152 1.39 3.34 -10.48
CA ALA A 152 0.00 3.70 -10.74
C ALA A 152 -0.10 4.75 -11.87
N ALA A 153 0.80 5.75 -11.87
CA ALA A 153 0.92 6.74 -12.92
C ALA A 153 1.39 6.13 -14.26
N ALA A 154 2.26 5.11 -14.21
CA ALA A 154 2.74 4.39 -15.39
C ALA A 154 1.74 3.37 -15.96
N ALA A 155 0.68 3.04 -15.23
CA ALA A 155 -0.40 2.15 -15.67
C ALA A 155 -1.36 2.87 -16.65
N THR A 156 -0.80 3.37 -17.75
CA THR A 156 -1.48 4.05 -18.86
C THR A 156 -1.02 3.41 -20.17
N PRO A 157 -1.78 3.50 -21.28
CA PRO A 157 -1.39 2.88 -22.55
C PRO A 157 0.04 3.24 -23.01
N GLY A 158 0.44 4.50 -22.88
CA GLY A 158 1.78 5.01 -23.22
C GLY A 158 2.79 5.10 -22.06
N GLY A 159 2.39 4.76 -20.83
CA GLY A 159 3.25 4.85 -19.65
C GLY A 159 4.41 3.87 -19.70
N ARG A 160 5.62 4.37 -19.41
CA ARG A 160 6.83 3.55 -19.21
C ARG A 160 6.93 3.13 -17.75
N ASN A 161 7.23 1.87 -17.51
CA ASN A 161 7.44 1.34 -16.16
C ASN A 161 8.71 1.97 -15.55
N PRO A 162 8.59 2.75 -14.44
CA PRO A 162 9.75 3.37 -13.78
C PRO A 162 10.58 2.38 -12.94
N GLY A 163 10.11 1.14 -12.80
CA GLY A 163 10.71 0.12 -11.94
C GLY A 163 10.07 0.07 -10.55
N PRO A 164 10.20 -1.08 -9.84
CA PRO A 164 9.47 -1.34 -8.60
C PRO A 164 9.93 -0.53 -7.38
N PHE A 165 11.11 0.10 -7.44
CA PHE A 165 11.70 0.85 -6.32
C PHE A 165 11.93 2.34 -6.64
N TYR A 166 11.30 2.87 -7.70
CA TYR A 166 11.47 4.27 -8.06
C TYR A 166 11.02 5.21 -6.94
N GLY A 167 11.93 6.06 -6.47
CA GLY A 167 11.61 7.03 -5.41
C GLY A 167 11.34 6.41 -4.04
N PHE A 168 11.80 5.17 -3.80
CA PHE A 168 11.69 4.48 -2.51
C PHE A 168 12.13 5.38 -1.34
N GLY A 169 11.30 5.46 -0.31
CA GLY A 169 11.56 6.27 0.90
C GLY A 169 11.42 7.79 0.70
N SER A 170 11.04 8.26 -0.49
CA SER A 170 10.87 9.71 -0.67
C SER A 170 9.63 10.23 0.03
N GLY A 171 9.78 11.33 0.77
CA GLY A 171 8.68 11.89 1.56
C GLY A 171 8.28 11.04 2.77
N LEU A 172 9.07 10.02 3.14
CA LEU A 172 8.79 9.05 4.20
C LEU A 172 8.28 9.72 5.48
N PHE A 173 8.93 10.79 5.96
CA PHE A 173 8.51 11.50 7.16
C PHE A 173 7.07 12.03 7.07
N SER A 174 6.69 12.66 5.94
CA SER A 174 5.34 13.19 5.77
C SER A 174 4.30 12.08 5.63
N ILE A 175 4.66 10.98 4.99
CA ILE A 175 3.80 9.81 4.82
C ILE A 175 3.60 9.10 6.16
N LEU A 176 4.65 8.97 6.97
CA LEU A 176 4.58 8.43 8.34
C LEU A 176 3.72 9.28 9.25
N VAL A 177 3.76 10.61 9.13
CA VAL A 177 2.86 11.50 9.91
C VAL A 177 1.41 11.28 9.51
N ALA A 178 1.10 11.22 8.20
CA ALA A 178 -0.25 10.95 7.73
C ALA A 178 -0.74 9.56 8.18
N TRP A 179 0.12 8.54 8.06
CA TRP A 179 -0.13 7.18 8.55
C TRP A 179 -0.35 7.14 10.06
N GLY A 180 0.50 7.81 10.84
CA GLY A 180 0.42 7.84 12.30
C GLY A 180 -0.88 8.47 12.79
N VAL A 181 -1.28 9.61 12.22
CA VAL A 181 -2.58 10.25 12.56
C VAL A 181 -3.74 9.36 12.14
N TRP A 182 -3.65 8.72 10.97
CA TRP A 182 -4.66 7.77 10.51
C TRP A 182 -4.80 6.56 11.45
N ILE A 183 -3.71 5.87 11.80
CA ILE A 183 -3.77 4.71 12.70
C ILE A 183 -4.21 5.14 14.11
N ALA A 184 -3.66 6.21 14.66
CA ALA A 184 -4.03 6.69 15.99
C ALA A 184 -5.53 7.02 16.07
N GLY A 185 -6.09 7.69 15.06
CA GLY A 185 -7.52 7.99 15.05
C GLY A 185 -8.41 6.75 14.93
N LEU A 186 -7.98 5.70 14.21
CA LEU A 186 -8.70 4.41 14.18
C LEU A 186 -8.72 3.75 15.58
N PHE A 187 -7.62 3.83 16.32
CA PHE A 187 -7.58 3.37 17.72
C PHE A 187 -8.51 4.19 18.62
N PHE A 188 -8.46 5.52 18.55
CA PHE A 188 -9.32 6.39 19.37
C PHE A 188 -10.82 6.26 19.08
N LEU A 189 -11.18 5.95 17.82
CA LEU A 189 -12.56 5.72 17.42
C LEU A 189 -13.04 4.29 17.70
N GLY A 190 -12.21 3.42 18.30
CA GLY A 190 -12.59 2.04 18.60
C GLY A 190 -12.87 1.18 17.36
N PHE A 191 -12.28 1.53 16.21
CA PHE A 191 -12.56 0.87 14.94
C PHE A 191 -12.24 -0.63 15.00
N PHE A 192 -11.10 -1.00 15.58
CA PHE A 192 -10.67 -2.40 15.60
C PHE A 192 -11.61 -3.29 16.44
N ALA A 193 -12.08 -2.80 17.59
CA ALA A 193 -13.09 -3.50 18.39
C ALA A 193 -14.41 -3.62 17.62
N SER A 194 -14.92 -2.49 17.11
CA SER A 194 -16.19 -2.45 16.36
C SER A 194 -16.16 -3.28 15.08
N PHE A 195 -15.01 -3.36 14.40
CA PHE A 195 -14.80 -4.17 13.21
C PHE A 195 -14.80 -5.66 13.54
N LEU A 196 -14.12 -6.05 14.63
CA LEU A 196 -14.09 -7.44 15.07
C LEU A 196 -15.50 -7.91 15.46
N ASP A 197 -16.24 -7.09 16.20
CA ASP A 197 -17.64 -7.34 16.58
C ASP A 197 -18.57 -7.42 15.35
N GLY A 198 -18.35 -6.57 14.34
CA GLY A 198 -19.10 -6.62 13.09
C GLY A 198 -18.81 -7.88 12.26
N VAL A 199 -17.54 -8.33 12.22
CA VAL A 199 -17.15 -9.56 11.52
C VAL A 199 -17.68 -10.79 12.24
N THR A 200 -17.59 -10.85 13.57
CA THR A 200 -18.12 -11.97 14.36
C THR A 200 -19.64 -12.05 14.23
N PHE A 201 -20.35 -10.93 14.33
CA PHE A 201 -21.80 -10.88 14.08
C PHE A 201 -22.17 -11.34 12.67
N GLY A 202 -21.45 -10.87 11.65
CA GLY A 202 -21.67 -11.28 10.26
C GLY A 202 -21.44 -12.78 10.04
N MET A 203 -20.38 -13.33 10.65
CA MET A 203 -20.04 -14.75 10.58
C MET A 203 -21.09 -15.61 11.30
N GLN A 204 -21.50 -15.23 12.51
CA GLN A 204 -22.55 -15.91 13.25
C GLN A 204 -23.87 -15.89 12.48
N THR A 205 -24.26 -14.74 11.92
CA THR A 205 -25.48 -14.61 11.10
C THR A 205 -25.41 -15.51 9.85
N ALA A 206 -24.26 -15.59 9.19
CA ALA A 206 -24.07 -16.48 8.04
C ALA A 206 -24.19 -17.96 8.44
N VAL A 207 -23.58 -18.35 9.58
CA VAL A 207 -23.67 -19.73 10.12
C VAL A 207 -25.10 -20.07 10.55
N THR A 208 -25.80 -19.17 11.22
CA THR A 208 -27.21 -19.32 11.59
C THR A 208 -28.10 -19.50 10.36
N ASN A 209 -27.90 -18.67 9.33
CA ASN A 209 -28.67 -18.77 8.08
C ASN A 209 -28.36 -20.03 7.27
N MET A 210 -27.11 -20.55 7.34
CA MET A 210 -26.71 -21.75 6.62
C MET A 210 -27.04 -23.06 7.34
N PHE A 211 -26.94 -23.08 8.67
CA PHE A 211 -27.01 -24.31 9.48
C PHE A 211 -28.13 -24.32 10.52
N GLY A 212 -28.92 -23.23 10.64
CA GLY A 212 -30.06 -23.15 11.56
C GLY A 212 -29.68 -23.11 13.04
N VAL A 213 -28.41 -22.84 13.37
CA VAL A 213 -27.94 -22.72 14.76
C VAL A 213 -28.35 -21.35 15.31
N PRO A 214 -29.10 -21.28 16.43
CA PRO A 214 -29.50 -20.00 17.01
C PRO A 214 -28.29 -19.19 17.49
N LEU A 215 -28.36 -17.86 17.36
CA LEU A 215 -27.35 -16.92 17.87
C LEU A 215 -27.25 -17.05 19.40
N GLU A 216 -26.05 -17.32 19.92
CA GLU A 216 -25.81 -17.46 21.36
C GLU A 216 -25.74 -16.12 22.10
N GLU A 217 -25.42 -15.01 21.41
CA GLU A 217 -25.32 -13.67 22.02
C GLU A 217 -25.90 -12.57 21.13
N GLU A 218 -26.58 -11.61 21.76
CA GLU A 218 -27.06 -10.39 21.13
C GLU A 218 -25.91 -9.38 21.04
N ILE A 219 -25.13 -9.45 19.96
CA ILE A 219 -24.06 -8.48 19.70
C ILE A 219 -24.72 -7.13 19.37
N THR A 220 -24.57 -6.16 20.27
CA THR A 220 -25.06 -4.79 20.07
C THR A 220 -24.01 -3.98 19.31
N ILE A 221 -24.21 -3.83 18.00
CA ILE A 221 -23.33 -3.00 17.16
C ILE A 221 -23.75 -1.54 17.30
N ASP A 222 -22.85 -0.68 17.78
CA ASP A 222 -23.02 0.77 17.70
C ASP A 222 -22.75 1.25 16.25
N TRP A 223 -23.81 1.27 15.46
CA TRP A 223 -23.76 1.66 14.06
C TRP A 223 -23.25 3.08 13.83
N TRP A 224 -23.41 3.99 14.79
CA TRP A 224 -22.96 5.36 14.65
C TRP A 224 -21.44 5.45 14.75
N PHE A 225 -20.84 4.80 15.74
CA PHE A 225 -19.39 4.72 15.90
C PHE A 225 -18.74 3.95 14.75
N LEU A 226 -19.35 2.84 14.31
CA LEU A 226 -18.87 2.10 13.15
C LEU A 226 -18.89 2.97 11.88
N ALA A 227 -19.96 3.73 11.63
CA ALA A 227 -20.05 4.62 10.48
C ALA A 227 -19.01 5.74 10.52
N LEU A 228 -18.79 6.36 11.68
CA LEU A 228 -17.74 7.37 11.87
C LEU A 228 -16.34 6.80 11.63
N ALA A 229 -16.09 5.60 12.16
CA ALA A 229 -14.80 4.95 12.01
C ALA A 229 -14.53 4.52 10.56
N VAL A 230 -15.55 4.06 9.82
CA VAL A 230 -15.48 3.82 8.37
C VAL A 230 -15.22 5.11 7.60
N ALA A 231 -15.92 6.21 7.93
CA ALA A 231 -15.69 7.51 7.29
C ALA A 231 -14.26 8.02 7.55
N TYR A 232 -13.76 7.84 8.78
CA TYR A 232 -12.39 8.18 9.14
C TYR A 232 -11.36 7.30 8.43
N MET A 233 -11.62 6.00 8.29
CA MET A 233 -10.78 5.08 7.52
C MET A 233 -10.66 5.53 6.07
N LEU A 234 -11.78 5.89 5.44
CA LEU A 234 -11.82 6.39 4.06
C LEU A 234 -11.03 7.68 3.91
N TRP A 235 -11.26 8.65 4.80
CA TRP A 235 -10.55 9.92 4.78
C TRP A 235 -9.04 9.76 5.03
N GLY A 236 -8.65 8.93 6.00
CA GLY A 236 -7.24 8.65 6.29
C GLY A 236 -6.53 7.99 5.12
N THR A 237 -7.17 7.03 4.45
CA THR A 237 -6.66 6.41 3.22
C THR A 237 -6.45 7.45 2.12
N CYS A 238 -7.45 8.32 1.91
CA CYS A 238 -7.37 9.41 0.94
C CYS A 238 -6.21 10.36 1.24
N TRP A 239 -6.02 10.71 2.52
CA TRP A 239 -4.95 11.61 2.95
C TRP A 239 -3.56 10.98 2.77
N PHE A 240 -3.41 9.69 3.09
CA PHE A 240 -2.19 8.93 2.84
C PHE A 240 -1.85 8.90 1.35
N CYS A 241 -2.81 8.52 0.49
CA CYS A 241 -2.61 8.44 -0.96
C CYS A 241 -2.24 9.80 -1.57
N THR A 242 -2.94 10.87 -1.20
CA THR A 242 -2.62 12.22 -1.66
C THR A 242 -1.24 12.68 -1.20
N THR A 243 -0.85 12.38 0.04
CA THR A 243 0.49 12.70 0.55
C THR A 243 1.58 11.99 -0.25
N ALA A 244 1.37 10.72 -0.60
CA ALA A 244 2.27 9.96 -1.44
C ALA A 244 2.35 10.53 -2.87
N VAL A 245 1.22 10.97 -3.46
CA VAL A 245 1.20 11.61 -4.78
C VAL A 245 1.99 12.92 -4.78
N LEU A 246 1.82 13.76 -3.76
CA LEU A 246 2.58 15.00 -3.64
C LEU A 246 4.09 14.72 -3.40
N ALA A 247 4.43 13.64 -2.69
CA ALA A 247 5.82 13.21 -2.53
C ALA A 247 6.42 12.73 -3.87
N TRP A 248 5.66 11.96 -4.64
CA TRP A 248 6.04 11.53 -5.99
C TRP A 248 6.18 12.70 -6.97
N ASP A 249 5.25 13.66 -6.97
CA ASP A 249 5.35 14.83 -7.84
C ASP A 249 6.63 15.63 -7.55
N ARG A 250 6.99 15.77 -6.26
CA ARG A 250 8.26 16.36 -5.86
C ARG A 250 9.47 15.55 -6.32
N THR A 251 9.44 14.20 -6.26
CA THR A 251 10.57 13.40 -6.76
C THR A 251 10.73 13.56 -8.26
N VAL A 252 9.65 13.43 -9.03
CA VAL A 252 9.66 13.62 -10.48
C VAL A 252 10.24 14.99 -10.84
N HIS A 253 9.78 16.06 -10.19
CA HIS A 253 10.33 17.41 -10.41
C HIS A 253 11.78 17.58 -9.96
N ARG A 254 12.24 16.83 -8.95
CA ARG A 254 13.65 16.85 -8.51
C ARG A 254 14.54 16.13 -9.52
N TRP A 255 14.13 14.97 -9.99
CA TRP A 255 14.86 14.17 -10.98
C TRP A 255 14.86 14.82 -12.37
N ALA A 256 13.78 15.50 -12.75
CA ALA A 256 13.73 16.28 -14.00
C ALA A 256 14.65 17.52 -13.97
N LYS A 257 15.00 18.02 -12.77
CA LYS A 257 15.92 19.16 -12.58
C LYS A 257 17.37 18.76 -12.47
N VAL A 258 17.68 17.49 -12.19
CA VAL A 258 19.02 16.96 -12.38
C VAL A 258 19.13 16.79 -13.90
N PRO A 259 19.83 17.67 -14.62
CA PRO A 259 20.15 17.34 -16.00
C PRO A 259 20.91 16.03 -15.86
N SER A 260 20.41 14.94 -16.43
CA SER A 260 21.33 13.90 -16.85
C SER A 260 22.41 14.66 -17.59
N GLU A 261 23.65 14.66 -17.07
CA GLU A 261 24.80 14.78 -17.95
C GLU A 261 24.62 13.61 -18.92
N ILE A 262 23.83 13.87 -19.96
CA ILE A 262 24.01 13.22 -21.23
C ILE A 262 25.38 13.77 -21.57
N VAL A 263 26.42 13.06 -21.12
CA VAL A 263 27.72 13.09 -21.76
C VAL A 263 27.34 13.08 -23.23
N PRO A 264 27.57 14.18 -23.98
CA PRO A 264 27.23 14.17 -25.37
C PRO A 264 27.99 12.97 -25.91
N ILE A 265 27.27 11.90 -26.25
CA ILE A 265 27.82 10.88 -27.11
C ILE A 265 28.07 11.69 -28.36
N GLU A 266 29.32 12.11 -28.51
CA GLU A 266 29.84 12.78 -29.67
C GLU A 266 29.23 12.01 -30.83
N ARG A 267 28.32 12.68 -31.57
CA ARG A 267 27.58 12.01 -32.64
C ARG A 267 28.63 11.48 -33.57
N ILE A 268 28.94 10.19 -33.45
CA ILE A 268 29.89 9.51 -34.33
C ILE A 268 29.36 9.80 -35.72
N SER A 269 30.15 10.54 -36.50
CA SER A 269 29.76 10.98 -37.82
C SER A 269 29.30 9.75 -38.60
N THR A 270 28.30 9.90 -39.47
CA THR A 270 27.94 8.83 -40.41
C THR A 270 29.15 8.34 -41.21
N ASP A 271 30.16 9.21 -41.38
CA ASP A 271 31.45 8.88 -42.00
C ASP A 271 32.33 8.01 -41.11
N ASP A 272 32.34 8.22 -39.80
CA ASP A 272 33.09 7.37 -38.84
C ASP A 272 32.47 5.98 -38.74
N LEU A 273 31.14 5.87 -38.77
CA LEU A 273 30.44 4.58 -38.83
C LEU A 273 30.72 3.84 -40.15
N ARG A 274 30.89 4.58 -41.26
CA ARG A 274 31.27 4.02 -42.56
C ARG A 274 32.71 3.56 -42.58
N ALA A 275 33.64 4.36 -42.05
CA ALA A 275 35.05 4.02 -41.91
C ALA A 275 35.26 2.80 -40.99
N LEU A 276 34.51 2.69 -39.89
CA LEU A 276 34.53 1.51 -39.02
C LEU A 276 33.94 0.26 -39.69
N ARG A 277 32.96 0.42 -40.57
CA ARG A 277 32.41 -0.68 -41.38
C ARG A 277 33.40 -1.17 -42.43
N GLU A 278 34.10 -0.26 -43.09
CA GLU A 278 35.12 -0.57 -44.09
C GLU A 278 36.38 -1.18 -43.43
N ALA A 279 36.77 -0.69 -42.25
CA ALA A 279 37.87 -1.25 -41.47
C ALA A 279 37.58 -2.67 -40.93
N ARG A 280 36.31 -3.02 -40.69
CA ARG A 280 35.90 -4.37 -40.24
C ARG A 280 35.70 -5.37 -41.37
N MET A 281 35.76 -4.95 -42.64
CA MET A 281 35.60 -5.82 -43.81
C MET A 281 36.80 -5.66 -44.74
N PRO A 282 37.99 -6.18 -44.37
CA PRO A 282 39.13 -6.17 -45.28
C PRO A 282 38.82 -7.09 -46.47
N GLY A 283 38.89 -6.57 -47.69
CA GLY A 283 38.91 -7.37 -48.91
C GLY A 283 37.63 -7.42 -49.76
N ARG A 284 36.65 -6.52 -49.58
CA ARG A 284 35.42 -6.55 -50.42
C ARG A 284 35.56 -5.88 -51.80
N ASN A 285 36.69 -5.23 -52.09
CA ASN A 285 36.96 -4.58 -53.38
C ASN A 285 38.33 -4.99 -53.98
N GLN A 286 38.78 -6.23 -53.75
CA GLN A 286 39.82 -6.86 -54.58
C GLN A 286 39.22 -8.05 -55.32
#